data_AF-A0A6G3X0Z6-F1
#
_entry.id   AF-A0A6G3X0Z6-F1
#
_cell.length_a   1.000
_cell.length_b   1.000
_cell.length_c   1.000
_cell.angle_alpha   90.00
_cell.angle_beta   90.00
_cell.angle_gamma   90.00
#
_symmetry.space_group_name_H-M   'P 1'
#
loop_
_entity.id
_entity.type
_entity.pdbx_description
1 polymer ?
#
loop_
_entity_poly.entity_id
_entity_poly.type
_entity_poly.pdbx_seq_one_letter_code
_entity_poly.pdbx_strand_id
1 'polypeptide(L)' 'GIPVVTVNSGSAESKEFGALTHIGQDETIAGEAVGDELNARGRKKALCVLHEQGNVGHEQRCAGAKKT' A
#
# COMPACT_ATOMS: atom_id res chain seq x y z
N GLY A 1 -3.92 -29.68 2.43
CA GLY A 1 -3.11 -28.66 3.11
C GLY A 1 -3.96 -27.92 4.13
N ILE A 2 -3.34 -27.14 5.01
CA ILE A 2 -4.05 -26.25 5.94
C ILE A 2 -4.56 -25.04 5.15
N PRO A 3 -5.83 -24.61 5.29
CA PRO A 3 -6.32 -23.41 4.61
C PRO A 3 -5.64 -22.15 5.14
N VAL A 4 -5.20 -21.27 4.25
CA VAL A 4 -4.49 -20.04 4.58
C VAL A 4 -5.22 -18.84 3.98
N VAL A 5 -5.32 -17.77 4.77
CA VAL A 5 -5.79 -16.44 4.34
C VAL A 5 -4.67 -15.46 4.67
N THR A 6 -4.34 -14.57 3.73
CA THR A 6 -3.38 -13.48 3.98
C THR A 6 -4.15 -12.19 4.28
N VAL A 7 -3.53 -11.28 5.02
CA VAL A 7 -4.15 -10.01 5.40
C VAL A 7 -3.14 -8.89 5.40
N ASN A 8 -3.63 -7.64 5.39
CA ASN A 8 -2.85 -6.42 5.61
C ASN A 8 -1.86 -6.06 4.49
N SER A 9 -0.79 -6.83 4.29
CA SER A 9 0.30 -6.51 3.36
C SER A 9 0.61 -7.70 2.45
N GLY A 10 1.18 -7.43 1.27
CA GLY A 10 1.55 -8.48 0.30
C GLY A 10 0.38 -9.01 -0.52
N SER A 11 -0.57 -8.13 -0.89
CA SER A 11 -1.74 -8.51 -1.68
C SER A 11 -1.36 -9.06 -3.06
N ALA A 12 -0.28 -8.56 -3.67
CA ALA A 12 0.21 -8.98 -4.98
C ALA A 12 0.77 -10.43 -4.96
N GLU A 13 1.39 -10.82 -3.85
CA GLU A 13 2.05 -12.12 -3.64
C GLU A 13 1.10 -13.17 -3.08
N SER A 14 -0.04 -12.76 -2.51
CA SER A 14 -0.99 -13.66 -1.82
C SER A 14 -1.39 -14.87 -2.67
N LYS A 15 -1.62 -14.69 -3.96
CA LYS A 15 -2.02 -15.78 -4.86
C LYS A 15 -0.88 -16.76 -5.12
N GLU A 16 0.36 -16.26 -5.22
CA GLU A 16 1.55 -17.09 -5.42
C GLU A 16 1.77 -18.03 -4.23
N PHE A 17 1.44 -17.58 -3.02
CA PHE A 17 1.54 -18.39 -1.80
C PHE A 17 0.37 -19.37 -1.59
N GLY A 18 -0.57 -19.46 -2.54
CA GLY A 18 -1.69 -20.39 -2.47
C GLY A 18 -2.74 -20.05 -1.41
N ALA A 19 -2.80 -18.79 -0.97
CA ALA A 19 -3.83 -18.34 -0.04
C ALA A 19 -5.21 -18.36 -0.70
N LEU A 20 -6.24 -18.69 0.08
CA LEU A 20 -7.63 -18.72 -0.37
C LEU A 20 -8.14 -17.32 -0.75
N THR A 21 -7.73 -16.32 0.01
CA THR A 21 -8.04 -14.92 -0.23
C THR A 21 -7.05 -14.01 0.50
N HIS A 22 -7.05 -12.73 0.13
CA HIS A 22 -6.35 -11.66 0.81
C HIS A 22 -7.37 -10.65 1.33
N ILE A 23 -7.22 -10.22 2.59
CA ILE A 23 -8.08 -9.19 3.19
C ILE A 23 -7.23 -7.97 3.52
N GLY A 24 -7.40 -6.91 2.74
CA GLY A 24 -6.63 -5.68 2.85
C GLY A 24 -7.09 -4.61 1.86
N GLN A 25 -6.31 -3.55 1.76
CA GLN A 25 -6.48 -2.49 0.77
C GLN A 25 -5.39 -2.59 -0.30
N ASP A 26 -5.64 -2.02 -1.48
CA ASP A 26 -4.55 -1.78 -2.44
C ASP A 26 -3.75 -0.56 -1.99
N GLU A 27 -2.49 -0.79 -1.63
CA GLU A 27 -1.64 0.24 -1.05
C GLU A 27 -1.15 1.28 -2.06
N THR A 28 -1.07 0.92 -3.34
CA THR A 28 -0.73 1.87 -4.40
C THR A 28 -1.88 2.83 -4.62
N ILE A 29 -3.11 2.30 -4.77
CA ILE A 29 -4.32 3.11 -4.91
C ILE A 29 -4.55 3.99 -3.68
N ALA A 30 -4.34 3.45 -2.47
CA ALA A 30 -4.46 4.22 -1.25
C ALA A 30 -3.44 5.37 -1.18
N GLY A 31 -2.19 5.13 -1.62
CA GLY A 31 -1.16 6.15 -1.73
C GLY A 31 -1.54 7.25 -2.72
N GLU A 32 -1.94 6.87 -3.94
CA GLU A 32 -2.38 7.82 -4.99
C GLU A 32 -3.53 8.71 -4.50
N ALA A 33 -4.54 8.11 -3.83
CA ALA A 33 -5.65 8.87 -3.27
C ALA A 33 -5.21 9.93 -2.24
N VAL A 34 -4.17 9.64 -1.45
CA VAL A 34 -3.59 10.63 -0.52
C VAL A 34 -2.85 11.73 -1.27
N GLY A 35 -2.09 11.41 -2.32
CA GLY A 35 -1.39 12.41 -3.13
C GLY A 35 -2.36 13.35 -3.86
N ASP A 36 -3.43 12.80 -4.45
CA ASP A 36 -4.51 13.57 -5.06
C ASP A 36 -5.17 14.54 -4.05
N GLU A 37 -5.46 14.07 -2.83
CA GLU A 37 -6.04 14.90 -1.78
C GLU A 37 -5.07 16.01 -1.31
N LEU A 38 -3.77 15.70 -1.21
CA LEU A 38 -2.75 16.70 -0.88
C LEU A 38 -2.67 17.78 -1.96
N ASN A 39 -2.75 17.40 -3.23
CA ASN A 39 -2.79 18.31 -4.37
C ASN A 39 -4.05 19.18 -4.37
N ALA A 40 -5.22 18.59 -4.12
CA ALA A 40 -6.48 19.32 -3.98
C ALA A 40 -6.43 20.37 -2.86
N ARG A 41 -5.71 20.07 -1.77
CA ARG A 41 -5.45 21.00 -0.66
C ARG A 41 -4.30 21.99 -0.92
N GLY A 42 -3.72 21.99 -2.12
CA GLY A 42 -2.64 22.90 -2.52
C GLY A 42 -1.31 22.65 -1.81
N ARG A 43 -1.07 21.45 -1.27
CA ARG A 43 0.20 21.11 -0.61
C ARG A 43 1.29 20.88 -1.66
N LYS A 44 2.51 21.38 -1.39
CA LYS A 44 3.63 21.38 -2.37
C LYS A 44 4.85 20.58 -1.94
N LYS A 45 4.95 20.26 -0.64
CA LYS A 45 6.05 19.49 -0.05
C LYS A 45 5.46 18.56 0.98
N ALA A 46 5.48 17.26 0.70
CA ALA A 46 5.06 16.22 1.62
C ALA A 46 6.29 15.44 2.11
N LEU A 47 6.25 15.00 3.37
CA LEU A 47 7.21 14.06 3.94
C LEU A 47 6.49 12.74 4.17
N CYS A 48 6.96 11.67 3.55
CA CYS A 48 6.49 10.31 3.85
C CYS A 48 7.43 9.67 4.86
N VAL A 49 6.92 9.27 6.02
CA VAL A 49 7.69 8.62 7.08
C VAL A 49 7.40 7.13 7.04
N LEU A 50 8.41 6.33 6.73
CA LEU A 50 8.36 4.88 6.84
C LEU A 50 8.97 4.47 8.18
N HIS A 51 8.16 3.83 9.03
CA HIS A 51 8.61 3.40 10.37
C HIS A 51 9.27 2.01 10.37
N GLU A 52 9.15 1.27 9.26
CA GLU A 52 9.74 -0.04 9.05
C GLU A 52 10.33 -0.09 7.64
N GLN A 53 11.56 -0.61 7.52
CA GLN A 53 12.25 -0.78 6.24
C GLN A 53 11.87 -2.12 5.62
N GLY A 54 11.74 -2.18 4.28
CA GLY A 54 11.42 -3.42 3.57
C GLY A 54 9.97 -3.86 3.69
N ASN A 55 9.09 -3.01 4.23
CA ASN A 55 7.66 -3.25 4.23
C ASN A 55 7.04 -2.76 2.92
N VAL A 56 6.67 -3.71 2.04
CA VAL A 56 6.14 -3.42 0.71
C VAL A 56 4.89 -2.52 0.74
N GLY A 57 4.02 -2.69 1.73
CA GLY A 57 2.82 -1.88 1.85
C GLY A 57 3.13 -0.43 2.21
N HIS A 58 4.15 -0.19 3.03
CA HIS A 58 4.60 1.18 3.35
C HIS A 58 5.26 1.85 2.15
N GLU A 59 6.12 1.11 1.44
CA GLU A 59 6.79 1.60 0.25
C GLU A 59 5.80 1.94 -0.86
N GLN A 60 4.79 1.09 -1.09
CA GLN A 60 3.71 1.32 -2.05
C GLN A 60 2.87 2.56 -1.71
N ARG A 61 2.45 2.73 -0.45
CA ARG A 61 1.72 3.95 -0.01
C ARG A 61 2.52 5.22 -0.31
N CYS A 62 3.80 5.25 0.07
CA CYS A 62 4.64 6.42 -0.17
C CYS A 62 4.93 6.66 -1.65
N ALA A 63 5.12 5.60 -2.45
CA ALA A 63 5.31 5.70 -3.89
C ALA A 63 4.04 6.22 -4.59
N GLY A 64 2.87 5.73 -4.20
CA GLY A 64 1.58 6.21 -4.70
C GLY A 64 1.36 7.68 -4.40
N ALA A 65 1.57 8.11 -3.15
CA ALA A 65 1.42 9.52 -2.77
C ALA A 65 2.41 10.47 -3.46
N LYS A 66 3.55 9.97 -3.93
CA LYS A 66 4.54 10.74 -4.71
C LYS A 66 4.18 10.83 -6.20
N LYS A 67 3.40 9.89 -6.72
CA LYS A 67 3.11 9.75 -8.15
C LYS A 67 2.16 10.84 -8.66
N THR A 68 1.23 11.28 -7.81
CA THR A 68 0.21 12.30 -8.07
C THR A 68 0.61 13.61 -7.42
#